data_AF-A0A7J2HT16-F1
#
_entry.id   AF-A0A7J2HT16-F1
#
_cell.length_a   1.000
_cell.length_b   1.000
_cell.length_c   1.000
_cell.angle_alpha   90.00
_cell.angle_beta   90.00
_cell.angle_gamma   90.00
#
_symmetry.space_group_name_H-M   'P 1'
#
loop_
_entity.id
_entity.type
_entity.pdbx_description
1 polymer ?
#
loop_
_entity_poly.entity_id
_entity_poly.type
_entity_poly.pdbx_seq_one_letter_code
_entity_poly.pdbx_strand_id
1 'polypeptide(L)'
;KRVRDLSGEEVDRIISAARKVLESIRGGEPVVAYSPEGEARALPYPMKILEARGWRFEKAGSLNEAFRLAYEHELAKRLEEGRGRAVEREVEELERRAREKEFSANRLLEEASELRRIAEKLFSLSTELEHVKDEPGGREFDGLRIIPEPAERILRIEAGGRELELRLDQSIMRQISELFDKAKKAEAAAERLLREARELRSRAGKLRKGFKKALEDALLRVSARLRPGEGRWYERYRWFISSEGFLAVAGKDASSNVSLLKKHLEPDDLVFHAEVRGAAVVILKNGRRAGEASRREAAQFAAAYSRAWRDELSTITVYYVAPDQISFKPPPGHYLPRGGFIVKGARTYLQARLELAIGAAGDLGIVYGPPDAVKARAKRLVKLAPGRSRAEQLAEEVVRRLFPGFELDPRTRRDLKSFIAELIPYGRGRILPGGEGI
;
A
#
# COMPACT_ATOMS: atom_id res chain seq x y z
N LYS A 1 15.88 8.51 -45.24
CA LYS A 1 16.49 9.55 -46.09
C LYS A 1 17.13 10.60 -45.20
N ARG A 2 18.30 11.15 -45.56
CA ARG A 2 18.80 12.33 -44.85
C ARG A 2 17.92 13.52 -45.25
N VAL A 3 17.86 14.57 -44.44
CA VAL A 3 17.02 15.75 -44.70
C VAL A 3 17.27 16.35 -46.09
N ARG A 4 18.53 16.29 -46.54
CA ARG A 4 18.98 16.73 -47.87
C ARG A 4 18.54 15.86 -49.05
N ASP A 5 18.00 14.67 -48.78
CA ASP A 5 17.60 13.68 -49.79
C ASP A 5 16.06 13.60 -49.95
N LEU A 6 15.30 14.50 -49.31
CA LEU A 6 13.83 14.54 -49.35
C LEU A 6 13.34 15.34 -50.56
N SER A 7 12.37 14.80 -51.29
CA SER A 7 11.69 15.56 -52.36
C SER A 7 10.73 16.61 -51.79
N GLY A 8 10.37 17.62 -52.58
CA GLY A 8 9.38 18.64 -52.17
C GLY A 8 8.07 18.04 -51.67
N GLU A 9 7.55 17.02 -52.37
CA GLU A 9 6.32 16.30 -51.97
C GLU A 9 6.48 15.51 -50.66
N GLU A 10 7.68 14.99 -50.37
CA GLU A 10 7.97 14.32 -49.10
C GLU A 10 8.03 15.32 -47.95
N VAL A 11 8.63 16.49 -48.20
CA VAL A 11 8.66 17.60 -47.25
C VAL A 11 7.23 18.09 -46.95
N ASP A 12 6.40 18.28 -47.97
CA ASP A 12 5.01 18.72 -47.81
C ASP A 12 4.15 17.71 -47.04
N ARG A 13 4.35 16.41 -47.29
CA ARG A 13 3.68 15.35 -46.51
C ARG A 13 4.10 15.36 -45.04
N ILE A 14 5.39 15.56 -44.75
CA ILE A 14 5.90 15.65 -43.37
C ILE A 14 5.30 16.89 -42.68
N ILE A 15 5.30 18.04 -43.35
CA ILE A 15 4.73 19.28 -42.82
C ILE A 15 3.23 19.12 -42.56
N SER A 16 2.49 18.52 -43.48
CA SER A 16 1.05 18.26 -43.33
C SER A 16 0.75 17.32 -42.16
N ALA A 17 1.51 16.22 -42.02
CA ALA A 17 1.38 15.32 -40.88
C ALA A 17 1.71 16.01 -39.55
N ALA A 18 2.78 16.81 -39.50
CA ALA A 18 3.14 17.58 -38.32
C ALA A 18 2.06 18.60 -37.93
N ARG A 19 1.45 19.28 -38.91
CA ARG A 19 0.32 20.20 -38.68
C ARG A 19 -0.89 19.49 -38.08
N LYS A 20 -1.28 18.33 -38.61
CA LYS A 20 -2.39 17.53 -38.07
C LYS A 20 -2.15 17.09 -36.62
N VAL A 21 -0.91 16.71 -36.27
CA VAL A 21 -0.55 16.38 -34.89
C VAL A 21 -0.68 17.61 -33.98
N LEU A 22 -0.18 18.76 -34.41
CA LEU A 22 -0.27 20.01 -33.65
C LEU A 22 -1.72 20.49 -33.47
N GLU A 23 -2.55 20.33 -34.49
CA GLU A 23 -3.99 20.61 -34.42
C GLU A 23 -4.70 19.66 -33.45
N SER A 24 -4.37 18.37 -33.46
CA SER A 24 -4.94 17.39 -32.53
C SER A 24 -4.56 17.69 -31.07
N ILE A 25 -3.34 18.17 -30.84
CA ILE A 25 -2.89 18.65 -29.52
C ILE A 25 -3.64 19.92 -29.09
N ARG A 26 -3.94 20.83 -30.02
CA ARG A 26 -4.69 22.07 -29.73
C ARG A 26 -6.18 21.84 -29.54
N GLY A 27 -6.78 20.89 -30.27
CA GLY A 27 -8.20 20.54 -30.21
C GLY A 27 -8.58 19.78 -28.93
N GLY A 28 -7.64 19.02 -28.36
CA GLY A 28 -7.72 18.51 -27.00
C GLY A 28 -8.85 17.50 -26.75
N GLU A 29 -8.60 16.24 -27.10
CA GLU A 29 -9.39 15.11 -26.59
C GLU A 29 -8.50 14.23 -25.71
N PRO A 30 -8.12 14.70 -24.50
CA PRO A 30 -7.24 13.91 -23.65
C PRO A 30 -7.90 12.59 -23.26
N VAL A 31 -7.10 11.52 -23.30
CA VAL A 31 -7.56 10.16 -23.03
C VAL A 31 -6.56 9.40 -22.16
N VAL A 32 -7.05 8.40 -21.45
CA VAL A 32 -6.22 7.34 -20.87
C VAL A 32 -6.25 6.16 -21.83
N ALA A 33 -5.07 5.73 -22.28
CA ALA A 33 -4.89 4.58 -23.14
C ALA A 33 -4.42 3.39 -22.31
N TYR A 34 -5.14 2.27 -22.42
CA TYR A 34 -4.82 1.03 -21.71
C TYR A 34 -4.31 -0.02 -22.68
N SER A 35 -3.15 -0.61 -22.37
CA SER A 35 -2.58 -1.69 -23.17
C SER A 35 -3.29 -3.03 -22.91
N PRO A 36 -3.18 -4.01 -23.83
CA PRO A 36 -3.66 -5.38 -23.58
C PRO A 36 -3.06 -6.03 -22.32
N GLU A 37 -1.83 -5.65 -21.95
CA GLU A 37 -1.07 -6.10 -20.78
C GLU A 37 -1.41 -5.31 -19.50
N GLY A 38 -2.41 -4.43 -19.57
CA GLY A 38 -2.93 -3.67 -18.44
C GLY A 38 -2.05 -2.51 -17.99
N GLU A 39 -1.19 -1.97 -18.86
CA GLU A 39 -0.52 -0.68 -18.62
C GLU A 39 -1.48 0.48 -18.92
N ALA A 40 -1.38 1.59 -18.19
CA ALA A 40 -2.15 2.80 -18.47
C ALA A 40 -1.23 3.97 -18.86
N ARG A 41 -1.65 4.75 -19.85
CA ARG A 41 -0.89 5.89 -20.37
C ARG A 41 -1.80 7.08 -20.68
N ALA A 42 -1.43 8.24 -20.17
CA ALA A 42 -2.12 9.48 -20.52
C ALA A 42 -1.69 10.00 -21.88
N LEU A 43 -2.64 10.42 -22.70
CA LEU A 43 -2.38 11.00 -24.02
C LEU A 43 -3.20 12.29 -24.21
N PRO A 44 -2.64 13.28 -24.92
CA PRO A 44 -3.36 14.51 -25.26
C PRO A 44 -4.48 14.30 -26.30
N TYR A 45 -4.43 13.20 -27.05
CA TYR A 45 -5.43 12.79 -28.03
C TYR A 45 -5.31 11.27 -28.28
N PRO A 46 -6.37 10.59 -28.76
CA PRO A 46 -6.30 9.18 -29.12
C PRO A 46 -5.40 8.95 -30.34
N MET A 47 -4.29 8.24 -30.14
CA MET A 47 -3.30 7.99 -31.19
C MET A 47 -3.63 6.71 -31.98
N LYS A 48 -3.87 6.84 -33.29
CA LYS A 48 -4.17 5.70 -34.19
C LYS A 48 -3.14 4.57 -34.16
N ILE A 49 -1.86 4.90 -33.92
CA ILE A 49 -0.80 3.88 -33.83
C ILE A 49 -0.96 2.96 -32.60
N LEU A 50 -1.55 3.45 -31.51
CA LEU A 50 -1.82 2.66 -30.32
C LEU A 50 -3.12 1.88 -30.46
N GLU A 51 -4.13 2.47 -31.11
CA GLU A 51 -5.37 1.78 -31.49
C GLU A 51 -5.08 0.54 -32.35
N ALA A 52 -4.21 0.68 -33.36
CA ALA A 52 -3.78 -0.44 -34.21
C ALA A 52 -3.01 -1.54 -33.44
N ARG A 53 -2.50 -1.23 -32.24
CA ARG A 53 -1.83 -2.20 -31.34
C ARG A 53 -2.79 -2.79 -30.30
N GLY A 54 -4.10 -2.57 -30.44
CA GLY A 54 -5.12 -3.09 -29.53
C GLY A 54 -5.28 -2.33 -28.23
N TRP A 55 -4.76 -1.10 -28.15
CA TRP A 55 -4.95 -0.26 -26.96
C TRP A 55 -6.38 0.28 -26.91
N ARG A 56 -6.94 0.34 -25.71
CA ARG A 56 -8.29 0.87 -25.44
C ARG A 56 -8.17 2.29 -24.92
N PHE A 57 -9.10 3.18 -25.28
CA PHE A 57 -9.05 4.58 -24.84
C PHE A 57 -10.29 4.96 -24.03
N GLU A 58 -10.09 5.63 -22.91
CA GLU A 58 -11.14 6.27 -22.11
C GLU A 58 -10.96 7.78 -22.14
N LYS A 59 -12.06 8.53 -22.31
CA LYS A 59 -12.04 10.00 -22.33
C LYS A 59 -11.71 10.56 -20.96
N ALA A 60 -10.88 11.60 -20.93
CA ALA A 60 -10.61 12.43 -19.77
C ALA A 60 -11.05 13.87 -20.04
N GLY A 61 -11.45 14.60 -18.99
CA GLY A 61 -11.83 16.02 -19.10
C GLY A 61 -10.63 16.95 -19.24
N SER A 62 -9.41 16.49 -18.91
CA SER A 62 -8.17 17.23 -19.15
C SER A 62 -6.95 16.30 -19.27
N LEU A 63 -5.85 16.80 -19.84
CA LEU A 63 -4.59 16.04 -19.89
C LEU A 63 -4.04 15.74 -18.50
N ASN A 64 -4.18 16.67 -17.55
CA ASN A 64 -3.80 16.43 -16.15
C ASN A 64 -4.64 15.32 -15.51
N GLU A 65 -5.93 15.27 -15.84
CA GLU A 65 -6.81 14.18 -15.40
C GLU A 65 -6.40 12.84 -16.03
N ALA A 66 -6.05 12.82 -17.32
CA ALA A 66 -5.54 11.61 -17.95
C ALA A 66 -4.24 11.13 -17.27
N PHE A 67 -3.30 12.04 -16.96
CA PHE A 67 -2.07 11.71 -16.22
C PHE A 67 -2.35 11.17 -14.83
N ARG A 68 -3.32 11.77 -14.12
CA ARG A 68 -3.77 11.30 -12.82
C ARG A 68 -4.33 9.89 -12.91
N LEU A 69 -5.33 9.65 -13.77
CA LEU A 69 -6.00 8.36 -13.91
C LEU A 69 -5.03 7.26 -14.33
N ALA A 70 -4.12 7.54 -15.28
CA ALA A 70 -3.08 6.58 -15.68
C ALA A 70 -2.11 6.25 -14.52
N TYR A 71 -1.72 7.24 -13.71
CA TYR A 71 -0.85 7.04 -12.56
C TYR A 71 -1.57 6.34 -11.40
N GLU A 72 -2.85 6.62 -11.18
CA GLU A 72 -3.71 5.92 -10.21
C GLU A 72 -3.83 4.43 -10.55
N HIS A 73 -4.12 4.11 -11.82
CA HIS A 73 -4.19 2.73 -12.31
C HIS A 73 -2.87 1.99 -12.13
N GLU A 74 -1.76 2.65 -12.44
CA GLU A 74 -0.42 2.10 -12.26
C GLU A 74 -0.07 1.89 -10.78
N LEU A 75 -0.46 2.82 -9.89
CA LEU A 75 -0.21 2.69 -8.45
C LEU A 75 -1.09 1.60 -7.82
N ALA A 76 -2.33 1.45 -8.30
CA ALA A 76 -3.24 0.35 -7.94
C ALA A 76 -2.60 -1.01 -8.23
N LYS A 77 -2.12 -1.17 -9.47
CA LYS A 77 -1.44 -2.37 -9.96
C LYS A 77 -0.20 -2.68 -9.12
N ARG A 78 0.58 -1.66 -8.73
CA ARG A 78 1.76 -1.85 -7.88
C ARG A 78 1.45 -2.18 -6.42
N LEU A 79 0.36 -1.63 -5.87
CA LEU A 79 -0.13 -1.98 -4.54
C LEU A 79 -0.62 -3.44 -4.51
N GLU A 80 -1.29 -3.90 -5.58
CA GLU A 80 -1.58 -5.32 -5.80
C GLU A 80 -0.30 -6.15 -5.85
N GLU A 81 0.71 -5.74 -6.62
CA GLU A 81 1.92 -6.54 -6.80
C GLU A 81 2.80 -6.64 -5.53
N GLY A 82 2.92 -5.59 -4.73
CA GLY A 82 3.83 -5.56 -3.56
C GLY A 82 3.26 -6.20 -2.29
N ARG A 83 2.05 -5.79 -1.89
CA ARG A 83 1.38 -6.32 -0.70
C ARG A 83 0.54 -7.56 -1.01
N GLY A 84 0.01 -7.66 -2.23
CA GLY A 84 -0.73 -8.84 -2.68
C GLY A 84 0.16 -10.07 -2.62
N ARG A 85 1.41 -10.02 -3.09
CA ARG A 85 2.31 -11.19 -3.01
C ARG A 85 2.56 -11.73 -1.60
N ALA A 86 2.65 -10.87 -0.58
CA ALA A 86 2.82 -11.33 0.80
C ALA A 86 1.53 -11.94 1.37
N VAL A 87 0.39 -11.29 1.11
CA VAL A 87 -0.93 -11.80 1.52
C VAL A 87 -1.28 -13.09 0.77
N GLU A 88 -0.95 -13.18 -0.52
CA GLU A 88 -1.17 -14.37 -1.36
C GLU A 88 -0.33 -15.53 -0.84
N ARG A 89 0.95 -15.30 -0.47
CA ARG A 89 1.78 -16.34 0.15
C ARG A 89 1.21 -16.86 1.46
N GLU A 90 0.72 -15.97 2.32
CA GLU A 90 0.09 -16.36 3.59
C GLU A 90 -1.23 -17.11 3.36
N VAL A 91 -2.03 -16.67 2.37
CA VAL A 91 -3.24 -17.37 1.92
C VAL A 91 -2.90 -18.75 1.37
N GLU A 92 -1.90 -18.87 0.51
CA GLU A 92 -1.42 -20.14 -0.03
C GLU A 92 -0.94 -21.09 1.07
N GLU A 93 -0.23 -20.58 2.09
CA GLU A 93 0.20 -21.38 3.23
C GLU A 93 -1.00 -21.89 4.05
N LEU A 94 -1.96 -21.01 4.36
CA LEU A 94 -3.19 -21.37 5.08
C LEU A 94 -4.01 -22.40 4.30
N GLU A 95 -4.12 -22.24 2.97
CA GLU A 95 -4.81 -23.19 2.11
C GLU A 95 -4.07 -24.52 1.98
N ARG A 96 -2.73 -24.52 1.92
CA ARG A 96 -1.93 -25.75 1.95
C ARG A 96 -2.17 -26.53 3.23
N ARG A 97 -2.13 -25.85 4.38
CA ARG A 97 -2.42 -26.47 5.69
C ARG A 97 -3.86 -27.00 5.77
N ALA A 98 -4.81 -26.29 5.18
CA ALA A 98 -6.20 -26.77 5.10
C ALA A 98 -6.31 -28.03 4.22
N ARG A 99 -5.64 -28.06 3.07
CA ARG A 99 -5.59 -29.24 2.17
C ARG A 99 -4.97 -30.46 2.85
N GLU A 100 -3.90 -30.29 3.62
CA GLU A 100 -3.27 -31.38 4.39
C GLU A 100 -4.21 -31.95 5.45
N LYS A 101 -4.96 -31.08 6.14
CA LYS A 101 -5.99 -31.46 7.11
C LYS A 101 -7.14 -32.21 6.44
N GLU A 102 -7.62 -31.74 5.29
CA GLU A 102 -8.66 -32.41 4.48
C GLU A 102 -8.19 -33.78 3.98
N PHE A 103 -6.97 -33.87 3.46
CA PHE A 103 -6.40 -35.14 3.01
C PHE A 103 -6.32 -36.16 4.16
N SER A 104 -5.86 -35.72 5.33
CA SER A 104 -5.81 -36.56 6.54
C SER A 104 -7.21 -36.98 6.99
N ALA A 105 -8.20 -36.07 6.92
CA ALA A 105 -9.58 -36.37 7.28
C ALA A 105 -10.22 -37.37 6.30
N ASN A 106 -10.00 -37.22 5.00
CA ASN A 106 -10.52 -38.11 3.98
C ASN A 106 -9.99 -39.53 4.14
N ARG A 107 -8.69 -39.69 4.46
CA ARG A 107 -8.14 -41.01 4.79
C ARG A 107 -8.81 -41.67 5.98
N LEU A 108 -9.10 -40.89 7.04
CA LEU A 108 -9.82 -41.40 8.21
C LEU A 108 -11.28 -41.76 7.89
N LEU A 109 -11.94 -41.00 7.01
CA LEU A 109 -13.29 -41.33 6.54
C LEU A 109 -13.32 -42.60 5.68
N GLU A 110 -12.33 -42.78 4.81
CA GLU A 110 -12.18 -43.98 4.00
C GLU A 110 -11.96 -45.19 4.89
N GLU A 111 -11.05 -45.09 5.86
CA GLU A 111 -10.84 -46.13 6.87
C GLU A 111 -12.11 -46.42 7.69
N ALA A 112 -12.85 -45.39 8.12
CA ALA A 112 -14.09 -45.57 8.85
C ALA A 112 -15.17 -46.26 8.01
N SER A 113 -15.29 -45.90 6.73
CA SER A 113 -16.23 -46.50 5.77
C SER A 113 -15.92 -47.97 5.54
N GLU A 114 -14.64 -48.31 5.36
CA GLU A 114 -14.19 -49.71 5.26
C GLU A 114 -14.52 -50.51 6.52
N LEU A 115 -14.18 -49.97 7.70
CA LEU A 115 -14.47 -50.62 8.97
C LEU A 115 -15.97 -50.84 9.17
N ARG A 116 -16.80 -49.85 8.83
CA ARG A 116 -18.25 -49.95 8.93
C ARG A 116 -18.81 -50.98 7.95
N ARG A 117 -18.34 -50.99 6.70
CA ARG A 117 -18.73 -52.00 5.68
C ARG A 117 -18.40 -53.41 6.13
N ILE A 118 -17.19 -53.62 6.67
CA ILE A 118 -16.79 -54.94 7.17
C ILE A 118 -17.63 -55.31 8.40
N ALA A 119 -17.84 -54.40 9.34
CA ALA A 119 -18.66 -54.62 10.52
C ALA A 119 -20.12 -54.97 10.15
N GLU A 120 -20.72 -54.32 9.15
CA GLU A 120 -22.07 -54.61 8.65
C GLU A 120 -22.16 -56.02 8.05
N LYS A 121 -21.19 -56.43 7.22
CA LYS A 121 -21.14 -57.78 6.66
C LYS A 121 -20.95 -58.85 7.73
N LEU A 122 -20.06 -58.62 8.70
CA LEU A 122 -19.87 -59.52 9.83
C LEU A 122 -21.11 -59.60 10.72
N PHE A 123 -21.83 -58.48 10.87
CA PHE A 123 -23.09 -58.45 11.61
C PHE A 123 -24.19 -59.24 10.89
N SER A 124 -24.33 -59.10 9.57
CA SER A 124 -25.29 -59.89 8.78
C SER A 124 -24.97 -61.37 8.76
N LEU A 125 -23.68 -61.73 8.81
CA LEU A 125 -23.19 -63.11 8.82
C LEU A 125 -23.01 -63.67 10.24
N SER A 126 -23.46 -62.95 11.28
CA SER A 126 -23.18 -63.30 12.67
C SER A 126 -23.69 -64.69 13.07
N THR A 127 -24.80 -65.13 12.48
CA THR A 127 -25.37 -66.46 12.74
C THR A 127 -24.56 -67.54 12.02
N GLU A 128 -24.19 -67.33 10.75
CA GLU A 128 -23.29 -68.26 10.05
C GLU A 128 -21.91 -68.33 10.71
N LEU A 129 -21.34 -67.21 11.14
CA LEU A 129 -20.05 -67.16 11.82
C LEU A 129 -20.04 -68.00 13.10
N GLU A 130 -21.13 -67.99 13.88
CA GLU A 130 -21.28 -68.84 15.07
C GLU A 130 -21.39 -70.33 14.72
N HIS A 131 -21.88 -70.68 13.53
CA HIS A 131 -21.98 -72.07 13.05
C HIS A 131 -20.66 -72.56 12.44
N VAL A 132 -19.93 -71.70 11.73
CA VAL A 132 -18.69 -72.09 11.01
C VAL A 132 -17.44 -72.04 11.90
N LYS A 133 -17.50 -71.38 13.07
CA LYS A 133 -16.32 -71.21 13.96
C LYS A 133 -15.64 -72.52 14.40
N ASP A 134 -16.38 -73.62 14.44
CA ASP A 134 -15.90 -74.94 14.88
C ASP A 134 -15.59 -75.88 13.70
N GLU A 135 -15.84 -75.44 12.46
CA GLU A 135 -15.64 -76.25 11.25
C GLU A 135 -14.29 -75.91 10.59
N PRO A 136 -13.42 -76.90 10.30
CA PRO A 136 -12.16 -76.65 9.62
C PRO A 136 -12.37 -76.32 8.13
N GLY A 137 -11.64 -75.31 7.65
CA GLY A 137 -11.59 -74.92 6.24
C GLY A 137 -12.06 -73.48 5.99
N GLY A 138 -11.28 -72.74 5.19
CA GLY A 138 -11.63 -71.38 4.82
C GLY A 138 -12.85 -71.33 3.89
N ARG A 139 -13.80 -70.43 4.16
CA ARG A 139 -14.98 -70.21 3.33
C ARG A 139 -15.07 -68.76 2.88
N GLU A 140 -15.60 -68.57 1.69
CA GLU A 140 -15.87 -67.25 1.14
C GLU A 140 -17.35 -66.92 1.32
N PHE A 141 -17.64 -65.84 2.04
CA PHE A 141 -18.99 -65.35 2.27
C PHE A 141 -19.07 -63.89 1.88
N ASP A 142 -19.90 -63.57 0.89
CA ASP A 142 -20.14 -62.20 0.43
C ASP A 142 -18.83 -61.39 0.18
N GLY A 143 -17.83 -62.04 -0.42
CA GLY A 143 -16.51 -61.45 -0.71
C GLY A 143 -15.62 -61.20 0.51
N LEU A 144 -15.95 -61.81 1.66
CA LEU A 144 -15.06 -61.97 2.82
C LEU A 144 -14.53 -63.41 2.84
N ARG A 145 -13.22 -63.59 2.95
CA ARG A 145 -12.66 -64.91 3.20
C ARG A 145 -12.53 -65.10 4.71
N ILE A 146 -13.23 -66.07 5.25
CA ILE A 146 -13.27 -66.39 6.66
C ILE A 146 -12.51 -67.69 6.86
N ILE A 147 -11.45 -67.64 7.67
CA ILE A 147 -10.57 -68.77 7.97
C ILE A 147 -10.64 -69.01 9.48
N PRO A 148 -11.38 -70.05 9.91
CA PRO A 148 -11.36 -70.48 11.31
C PRO A 148 -10.01 -71.12 11.63
N GLU A 149 -9.37 -70.68 12.71
CA GLU A 149 -8.17 -71.29 13.27
C GLU A 149 -8.45 -71.73 14.72
N PRO A 150 -9.15 -72.86 14.91
CA PRO A 150 -9.65 -73.27 16.23
C PRO A 150 -8.53 -73.51 17.26
N ALA A 151 -7.36 -73.95 16.80
CA ALA A 151 -6.18 -74.17 17.63
C ALA A 151 -5.65 -72.87 18.26
N GLU A 152 -5.72 -71.76 17.51
CA GLU A 152 -5.33 -70.43 17.99
C GLU A 152 -6.50 -69.66 18.61
N ARG A 153 -7.72 -70.22 18.54
CA ARG A 153 -8.98 -69.63 19.00
C ARG A 153 -9.28 -68.30 18.32
N ILE A 154 -9.00 -68.21 17.02
CA ILE A 154 -9.26 -67.01 16.21
C ILE A 154 -10.05 -67.36 14.93
N LEU A 155 -10.77 -66.36 14.44
CA LEU A 155 -11.35 -66.28 13.09
C LEU A 155 -10.59 -65.18 12.35
N ARG A 156 -9.80 -65.57 11.35
CA ARG A 156 -9.10 -64.64 10.46
C ARG A 156 -10.02 -64.28 9.30
N ILE A 157 -10.19 -63.00 9.06
CA ILE A 157 -11.10 -62.45 8.04
C ILE A 157 -10.25 -61.62 7.07
N GLU A 158 -10.17 -62.07 5.82
CA GLU A 158 -9.56 -61.30 4.73
C GLU A 158 -10.67 -60.54 3.99
N ALA A 159 -10.57 -59.22 3.97
CA ALA A 159 -11.55 -58.32 3.37
C ALA A 159 -10.85 -57.27 2.50
N GLY A 160 -10.76 -57.51 1.19
CA GLY A 160 -10.23 -56.53 0.24
C GLY A 160 -8.80 -56.07 0.52
N GLY A 161 -7.90 -56.99 0.87
CA GLY A 161 -6.48 -56.70 1.16
C GLY A 161 -6.19 -56.29 2.62
N ARG A 162 -7.19 -56.36 3.50
CA ARG A 162 -7.05 -56.11 4.95
C ARG A 162 -7.37 -57.39 5.72
N GLU A 163 -6.53 -57.73 6.69
CA GLU A 163 -6.74 -58.86 7.60
C GLU A 163 -7.28 -58.37 8.94
N LEU A 164 -8.34 -59.01 9.41
CA LEU A 164 -8.96 -58.78 10.71
C LEU A 164 -9.01 -60.10 11.47
N GLU A 165 -8.79 -60.03 12.78
CA GLU A 165 -8.82 -61.20 13.65
C GLU A 165 -9.93 -61.02 14.70
N LEU A 166 -10.85 -61.99 14.75
CA LEU A 166 -11.85 -62.09 15.81
C LEU A 166 -11.50 -63.26 16.72
N ARG A 167 -11.45 -63.04 18.02
CA ARG A 167 -11.19 -64.11 18.98
C ARG A 167 -12.46 -64.90 19.29
N LEU A 168 -12.36 -66.21 19.28
CA LEU A 168 -13.45 -67.15 19.57
C LEU A 168 -13.77 -67.26 21.08
N ASP A 169 -12.85 -66.82 21.94
CA ASP A 169 -13.04 -66.75 23.39
C ASP A 169 -13.83 -65.51 23.86
N GLN A 170 -14.15 -64.61 22.93
CA GLN A 170 -14.95 -63.43 23.17
C GLN A 170 -16.22 -63.46 22.32
N SER A 171 -17.23 -62.72 22.74
CA SER A 171 -18.43 -62.53 21.94
C SER A 171 -18.04 -61.91 20.58
N ILE A 172 -18.35 -62.62 19.49
CA ILE A 172 -18.17 -62.13 18.12
C ILE A 172 -18.93 -60.81 17.95
N MET A 173 -20.16 -60.73 18.48
CA MET A 173 -20.99 -59.52 18.47
C MET A 173 -20.36 -58.33 19.20
N ARG A 174 -19.67 -58.56 20.33
CA ARG A 174 -18.93 -57.50 21.02
C ARG A 174 -17.78 -56.97 20.17
N GLN A 175 -17.02 -57.85 19.53
CA GLN A 175 -15.90 -57.45 18.69
C GLN A 175 -16.37 -56.71 17.43
N ILE A 176 -17.49 -57.14 16.82
CA ILE A 176 -18.17 -56.40 15.75
C ILE A 176 -18.58 -55.00 16.24
N SER A 177 -19.10 -54.88 17.47
CA SER A 177 -19.45 -53.59 18.07
C SER A 177 -18.22 -52.69 18.25
N GLU A 178 -17.08 -53.25 18.64
CA GLU A 178 -15.82 -52.51 18.76
C GLU A 178 -15.30 -51.99 17.40
N LEU A 179 -15.57 -52.70 16.29
CA LEU A 179 -15.29 -52.22 14.94
C LEU A 179 -16.17 -51.01 14.59
N PHE A 180 -17.47 -51.06 14.92
CA PHE A 180 -18.36 -49.91 14.78
C PHE A 180 -17.89 -48.71 15.62
N ASP A 181 -17.42 -48.95 16.85
CA ASP A 181 -16.89 -47.90 17.72
C ASP A 181 -15.59 -47.29 17.18
N LYS A 182 -14.69 -48.11 16.63
CA LYS A 182 -13.47 -47.63 15.96
C LYS A 182 -13.81 -46.77 14.74
N ALA A 183 -14.75 -47.22 13.91
CA ALA A 183 -15.25 -46.42 12.78
C ALA A 183 -15.81 -45.08 13.26
N LYS A 184 -16.66 -45.09 14.30
CA LYS A 184 -17.24 -43.87 14.88
C LYS A 184 -16.19 -42.91 15.45
N LYS A 185 -15.13 -43.42 16.09
CA LYS A 185 -14.01 -42.59 16.58
C LYS A 185 -13.22 -41.97 15.43
N ALA A 186 -12.95 -42.74 14.37
CA ALA A 186 -12.28 -42.25 13.17
C ALA A 186 -13.10 -41.15 12.47
N GLU A 187 -14.43 -41.33 12.36
CA GLU A 187 -15.35 -40.31 11.86
C GLU A 187 -15.29 -39.03 12.71
N ALA A 188 -15.36 -39.14 14.04
CA ALA A 188 -15.29 -37.98 14.93
C ALA A 188 -13.95 -37.23 14.82
N ALA A 189 -12.85 -37.96 14.65
CA ALA A 189 -11.53 -37.37 14.41
C ALA A 189 -11.46 -36.67 13.04
N ALA A 190 -11.99 -37.31 11.99
CA ALA A 190 -12.08 -36.72 10.65
C ALA A 190 -12.90 -35.43 10.65
N GLU A 191 -14.08 -35.44 11.30
CA GLU A 191 -14.90 -34.24 11.44
C GLU A 191 -14.17 -33.08 12.10
N ARG A 192 -13.37 -33.37 13.14
CA ARG A 192 -12.58 -32.34 13.82
C ARG A 192 -11.55 -31.72 12.87
N LEU A 193 -10.84 -32.54 12.11
CA LEU A 193 -9.86 -32.06 11.11
C LEU A 193 -10.54 -31.24 10.01
N LEU A 194 -11.74 -31.65 9.55
CA LEU A 194 -12.54 -30.88 8.59
C LEU A 194 -12.99 -29.53 9.17
N ARG A 195 -13.36 -29.47 10.45
CA ARG A 195 -13.67 -28.19 11.13
C ARG A 195 -12.45 -27.28 11.16
N GLU A 196 -11.28 -27.79 11.57
CA GLU A 196 -10.02 -27.03 11.56
C GLU A 196 -9.67 -26.53 10.14
N ALA A 197 -9.86 -27.36 9.10
CA ALA A 197 -9.65 -26.97 7.71
C ALA A 197 -10.59 -25.84 7.26
N ARG A 198 -11.88 -25.90 7.63
CA ARG A 198 -12.86 -24.84 7.36
C ARG A 198 -12.47 -23.52 8.04
N GLU A 199 -11.97 -23.56 9.27
CA GLU A 199 -11.50 -22.36 9.96
C GLU A 199 -10.29 -21.73 9.26
N LEU A 200 -9.32 -22.55 8.83
CA LEU A 200 -8.16 -22.08 8.06
C LEU A 200 -8.60 -21.43 6.74
N ARG A 201 -9.52 -22.05 5.99
CA ARG A 201 -10.10 -21.46 4.78
C ARG A 201 -10.86 -20.17 5.06
N SER A 202 -11.59 -20.09 6.18
CA SER A 202 -12.27 -18.87 6.61
C SER A 202 -11.29 -17.74 6.91
N ARG A 203 -10.19 -18.02 7.60
CA ARG A 203 -9.10 -17.06 7.85
C ARG A 203 -8.47 -16.58 6.55
N ALA A 204 -8.15 -17.50 5.63
CA ALA A 204 -7.64 -17.16 4.31
C ALA A 204 -8.62 -16.24 3.54
N GLY A 205 -9.91 -16.56 3.57
CA GLY A 205 -10.95 -15.73 2.97
C GLY A 205 -11.08 -14.33 3.60
N LYS A 206 -10.95 -14.22 4.94
CA LYS A 206 -10.94 -12.94 5.65
C LYS A 206 -9.70 -12.10 5.32
N LEU A 207 -8.52 -12.72 5.25
CA LEU A 207 -7.27 -12.09 4.81
C LEU A 207 -7.42 -11.51 3.40
N ARG A 208 -7.94 -12.32 2.46
CA ARG A 208 -8.17 -11.90 1.07
C ARG A 208 -9.19 -10.76 0.97
N LYS A 209 -10.32 -10.85 1.68
CA LYS A 209 -11.33 -9.77 1.73
C LYS A 209 -10.79 -8.50 2.38
N GLY A 210 -10.03 -8.63 3.47
CA GLY A 210 -9.41 -7.50 4.17
C GLY A 210 -8.37 -6.80 3.31
N PHE A 211 -7.57 -7.56 2.56
CA PHE A 211 -6.64 -7.02 1.57
C PHE A 211 -7.37 -6.30 0.44
N LYS A 212 -8.41 -6.91 -0.13
CA LYS A 212 -9.24 -6.27 -1.16
C LYS A 212 -9.85 -4.95 -0.68
N LYS A 213 -10.39 -4.92 0.53
CA LYS A 213 -10.93 -3.69 1.14
C LYS A 213 -9.84 -2.65 1.40
N ALA A 214 -8.67 -3.04 1.90
CA ALA A 214 -7.55 -2.14 2.10
C ALA A 214 -7.00 -1.57 0.79
N LEU A 215 -7.05 -2.35 -0.30
CA LEU A 215 -6.72 -1.92 -1.65
C LEU A 215 -7.76 -0.93 -2.17
N GLU A 216 -9.06 -1.23 -2.04
CA GLU A 216 -10.16 -0.31 -2.36
C GLU A 216 -10.03 1.01 -1.58
N ASP A 217 -9.74 0.96 -0.27
CA ASP A 217 -9.51 2.14 0.57
C ASP A 217 -8.23 2.90 0.18
N ALA A 218 -7.16 2.20 -0.20
CA ALA A 218 -5.94 2.81 -0.70
C ALA A 218 -6.20 3.51 -2.04
N LEU A 219 -6.97 2.90 -2.94
CA LEU A 219 -7.42 3.48 -4.21
C LEU A 219 -8.30 4.71 -3.99
N LEU A 220 -9.19 4.68 -3.01
CA LEU A 220 -9.99 5.83 -2.57
C LEU A 220 -9.12 6.96 -2.01
N ARG A 221 -8.02 6.66 -1.31
CA ARG A 221 -7.09 7.67 -0.76
C ARG A 221 -6.11 8.21 -1.79
N VAL A 222 -5.69 7.38 -2.72
CA VAL A 222 -4.84 7.70 -3.86
C VAL A 222 -5.62 8.59 -4.82
N SER A 223 -6.87 8.26 -5.12
CA SER A 223 -7.80 9.14 -5.85
C SER A 223 -8.16 10.42 -5.07
N ALA A 224 -8.00 10.46 -3.74
CA ALA A 224 -8.11 11.67 -2.94
C ALA A 224 -6.84 12.54 -2.91
N ARG A 225 -5.64 11.96 -3.13
CA ARG A 225 -4.34 12.67 -3.04
C ARG A 225 -3.66 12.95 -4.39
N LEU A 226 -4.06 12.28 -5.46
CA LEU A 226 -3.54 12.54 -6.82
C LEU A 226 -4.42 13.51 -7.61
N ARG A 227 -5.48 14.03 -6.99
CA ARG A 227 -6.21 15.20 -7.47
C ARG A 227 -5.46 16.48 -7.11
N PRO A 228 -4.87 17.24 -8.07
CA PRO A 228 -5.18 18.66 -8.16
C PRO A 228 -6.57 18.77 -8.80
N GLY A 229 -7.59 18.45 -8.00
CA GLY A 229 -9.00 18.57 -8.33
C GLY A 229 -9.75 18.79 -7.04
N GLU A 230 -9.95 20.05 -6.66
CA GLU A 230 -10.88 20.53 -5.62
C GLU A 230 -10.98 19.74 -4.28
N GLY A 231 -9.91 19.10 -3.80
CA GLY A 231 -9.92 18.43 -2.49
C GLY A 231 -9.58 19.39 -1.34
N ARG A 232 -8.38 19.97 -1.37
CA ARG A 232 -7.92 20.98 -0.41
C ARG A 232 -6.98 21.97 -1.08
N TRP A 233 -7.31 23.26 -1.02
CA TRP A 233 -6.61 24.32 -1.76
C TRP A 233 -5.10 24.42 -1.47
N TYR A 234 -4.65 23.93 -0.31
CA TYR A 234 -3.29 24.11 0.19
C TYR A 234 -2.26 23.16 -0.44
N GLU A 235 -2.69 22.07 -1.10
CA GLU A 235 -1.79 21.03 -1.62
C GLU A 235 -0.92 21.52 -2.79
N ARG A 236 -1.31 22.61 -3.45
CA ARG A 236 -0.47 23.27 -4.46
C ARG A 236 0.74 24.01 -3.86
N TYR A 237 0.72 24.28 -2.56
CA TYR A 237 1.79 24.93 -1.80
C TYR A 237 2.63 23.90 -1.04
N ARG A 238 3.69 24.35 -0.35
CA ARG A 238 4.31 23.52 0.70
C ARG A 238 3.40 23.54 1.91
N TRP A 239 3.29 22.45 2.64
CA TRP A 239 2.43 22.39 3.81
C TRP A 239 2.85 21.28 4.76
N PHE A 240 2.52 21.46 6.03
CA PHE A 240 2.58 20.43 7.05
C PHE A 240 1.47 20.69 8.07
N ILE A 241 1.20 19.72 8.92
CA ILE A 241 0.36 19.96 10.11
C ILE A 241 1.30 20.00 11.32
N SER A 242 1.13 20.93 12.25
CA SER A 242 1.95 21.04 13.47
C SER A 242 1.75 19.86 14.41
N SER A 243 2.62 19.71 15.41
CA SER A 243 2.45 18.69 16.47
C SER A 243 1.13 18.84 17.24
N GLU A 244 0.61 20.07 17.35
CA GLU A 244 -0.67 20.38 18.02
C GLU A 244 -1.88 20.36 17.04
N GLY A 245 -1.70 19.93 15.79
CA GLY A 245 -2.80 19.71 14.84
C GLY A 245 -3.16 20.90 13.95
N PHE A 246 -2.39 21.99 13.95
CA PHE A 246 -2.66 23.17 13.14
C PHE A 246 -2.05 23.05 11.73
N LEU A 247 -2.79 23.46 10.70
CA LEU A 247 -2.27 23.47 9.33
C LEU A 247 -1.32 24.67 9.14
N ALA A 248 -0.12 24.40 8.62
CA ALA A 248 0.82 25.42 8.17
C ALA A 248 1.04 25.27 6.66
N VAL A 249 0.94 26.38 5.93
CA VAL A 249 1.04 26.42 4.46
C VAL A 249 2.07 27.45 4.06
N ALA A 250 2.97 27.11 3.14
CA ALA A 250 4.06 27.97 2.70
C ALA A 250 4.19 28.09 1.19
N GLY A 251 4.47 29.29 0.70
CA GLY A 251 4.70 29.50 -0.73
C GLY A 251 5.95 28.78 -1.23
N LYS A 252 5.92 28.38 -2.51
CA LYS A 252 7.03 27.69 -3.18
C LYS A 252 8.09 28.66 -3.70
N ASP A 253 7.65 29.86 -4.04
CA ASP A 253 8.36 30.95 -4.69
C ASP A 253 7.68 32.31 -4.38
N ALA A 254 8.23 33.39 -4.94
CA ALA A 254 7.73 34.75 -4.73
C ALA A 254 6.27 34.96 -5.20
N SER A 255 5.87 34.32 -6.31
CA SER A 255 4.51 34.46 -6.88
C SER A 255 3.48 33.72 -6.03
N SER A 256 3.81 32.50 -5.63
CA SER A 256 2.98 31.66 -4.77
C SER A 256 2.91 32.20 -3.34
N ASN A 257 3.94 32.85 -2.80
CA ASN A 257 3.86 33.59 -1.52
C ASN A 257 2.75 34.64 -1.55
N VAL A 258 2.72 35.51 -2.57
CA VAL A 258 1.68 36.56 -2.68
C VAL A 258 0.30 35.96 -2.94
N SER A 259 0.22 34.94 -3.80
CA SER A 259 -1.04 34.24 -4.08
C SER A 259 -1.60 33.58 -2.81
N LEU A 260 -0.74 32.99 -1.99
CA LEU A 260 -1.11 32.39 -0.71
C LEU A 260 -1.71 33.43 0.23
N LEU A 261 -1.01 34.53 0.47
CA LEU A 261 -1.48 35.59 1.36
C LEU A 261 -2.76 36.26 0.86
N LYS A 262 -2.89 36.52 -0.45
CA LYS A 262 -4.07 37.20 -1.00
C LYS A 262 -5.33 36.34 -1.00
N LYS A 263 -5.19 35.03 -1.16
CA LYS A 263 -6.33 34.13 -1.37
C LYS A 263 -6.76 33.38 -0.11
N HIS A 264 -5.85 33.16 0.85
CA HIS A 264 -6.05 32.17 1.91
C HIS A 264 -5.67 32.63 3.32
N LEU A 265 -5.31 33.91 3.47
CA LEU A 265 -5.05 34.51 4.77
C LEU A 265 -6.37 34.93 5.43
N GLU A 266 -6.62 34.41 6.63
CA GLU A 266 -7.83 34.65 7.42
C GLU A 266 -7.49 35.34 8.76
N PRO A 267 -8.43 36.03 9.41
CA PRO A 267 -8.16 36.88 10.60
C PRO A 267 -7.47 36.19 11.79
N ASP A 268 -7.75 34.90 12.02
CA ASP A 268 -7.21 34.13 13.14
C ASP A 268 -5.84 33.49 12.85
N ASP A 269 -5.30 33.69 11.65
CA ASP A 269 -4.00 33.14 11.25
C ASP A 269 -2.82 33.92 11.86
N LEU A 270 -1.63 33.33 11.75
CA LEU A 270 -0.35 34.03 11.93
C LEU A 270 0.53 33.83 10.70
N VAL A 271 1.24 34.87 10.29
CA VAL A 271 2.13 34.85 9.13
C VAL A 271 3.57 34.94 9.57
N PHE A 272 4.38 33.98 9.16
CA PHE A 272 5.80 33.86 9.48
C PHE A 272 6.65 34.16 8.26
N HIS A 273 7.76 34.87 8.48
CA HIS A 273 8.77 35.12 7.46
C HIS A 273 10.14 35.32 8.13
N ALA A 274 11.18 34.69 7.58
CA ALA A 274 12.53 34.85 8.09
C ALA A 274 13.14 36.20 7.66
N GLU A 275 14.01 36.80 8.47
CA GLU A 275 14.70 38.06 8.09
C GLU A 275 15.87 37.80 7.12
N VAL A 276 15.62 37.03 6.08
CA VAL A 276 16.58 36.69 5.03
C VAL A 276 15.89 36.65 3.67
N ARG A 277 16.65 36.92 2.60
CA ARG A 277 16.14 36.86 1.23
C ARG A 277 15.65 35.45 0.89
N GLY A 278 14.62 35.38 0.06
CA GLY A 278 14.10 34.11 -0.46
C GLY A 278 13.45 33.21 0.58
N ALA A 279 13.12 33.73 1.77
CA ALA A 279 12.34 33.02 2.75
C ALA A 279 10.92 32.73 2.24
N ALA A 280 10.41 31.55 2.56
CA ALA A 280 9.02 31.23 2.34
C ALA A 280 8.15 32.06 3.27
N VAL A 281 7.01 32.52 2.75
CA VAL A 281 5.93 33.01 3.60
C VAL A 281 5.16 31.81 4.10
N VAL A 282 5.04 31.64 5.41
CA VAL A 282 4.26 30.56 6.03
C VAL A 282 3.03 31.16 6.72
N ILE A 283 1.84 30.66 6.40
CA ILE A 283 0.60 30.93 7.14
C ILE A 283 0.36 29.75 8.07
N LEU A 284 0.31 30.00 9.38
CA LEU A 284 -0.20 29.07 10.37
C LEU A 284 -1.70 29.34 10.55
N LYS A 285 -2.52 28.41 10.05
CA LYS A 285 -3.98 28.53 10.11
C LYS A 285 -4.47 28.49 11.55
N ASN A 286 -5.35 29.42 11.93
CA ASN A 286 -5.78 29.60 13.33
C ASN A 286 -4.61 29.81 14.31
N GLY A 287 -3.49 30.37 13.85
CA GLY A 287 -2.25 30.53 14.60
C GLY A 287 -2.38 31.33 15.91
N ARG A 288 -3.37 32.22 16.03
CA ARG A 288 -3.66 32.93 17.29
C ARG A 288 -4.01 31.96 18.43
N ARG A 289 -4.66 30.84 18.11
CA ARG A 289 -5.05 29.78 19.06
C ARG A 289 -4.00 28.69 19.21
N ALA A 290 -2.97 28.69 18.36
CA ALA A 290 -1.92 27.68 18.39
C ALA A 290 -0.97 27.91 19.57
N GLY A 291 -0.49 26.82 20.16
CA GLY A 291 0.50 26.84 21.23
C GLY A 291 1.89 27.23 20.71
N GLU A 292 2.82 27.39 21.66
CA GLU A 292 4.19 27.83 21.34
C GLU A 292 4.93 26.80 20.47
N ALA A 293 4.62 25.50 20.62
CA ALA A 293 5.18 24.44 19.80
C ALA A 293 4.85 24.64 18.31
N SER A 294 3.56 24.81 17.97
CA SER A 294 3.14 25.07 16.58
C SER A 294 3.73 26.34 15.99
N ARG A 295 3.88 27.41 16.80
CA ARG A 295 4.49 28.67 16.34
C ARG A 295 5.98 28.50 16.05
N ARG A 296 6.72 27.77 16.92
CA ARG A 296 8.12 27.43 16.68
C ARG A 296 8.30 26.54 15.46
N GLU A 297 7.42 25.57 15.26
CA GLU A 297 7.41 24.70 14.07
C GLU A 297 7.16 25.50 12.79
N ALA A 298 6.16 26.39 12.77
CA ALA A 298 5.92 27.27 11.62
C ALA A 298 7.13 28.18 11.33
N ALA A 299 7.77 28.71 12.37
CA ALA A 299 8.99 29.50 12.22
C ALA A 299 10.15 28.67 11.65
N GLN A 300 10.37 27.45 12.15
CA GLN A 300 11.36 26.51 11.63
C GLN A 300 11.13 26.17 10.16
N PHE A 301 9.87 25.98 9.75
CA PHE A 301 9.54 25.73 8.35
C PHE A 301 9.86 26.94 7.46
N ALA A 302 9.56 28.16 7.93
CA ALA A 302 9.91 29.40 7.22
C ALA A 302 11.43 29.57 7.08
N ALA A 303 12.17 29.23 8.13
CA ALA A 303 13.63 29.28 8.15
C ALA A 303 14.26 28.26 7.21
N ALA A 304 13.77 27.02 7.21
CA ALA A 304 14.32 25.96 6.38
C ALA A 304 14.11 26.21 4.88
N TYR A 305 12.96 26.74 4.47
CA TYR A 305 12.73 27.17 3.08
C TYR A 305 13.13 28.62 2.86
N SER A 306 14.36 28.96 3.25
CA SER A 306 14.95 30.27 3.02
C SER A 306 16.40 30.16 2.54
N ARG A 307 16.95 31.26 2.01
CA ARG A 307 18.33 31.27 1.50
C ARG A 307 19.36 30.93 2.58
N ALA A 308 19.02 31.09 3.86
CA ALA A 308 19.86 30.65 4.97
C ALA A 308 20.17 29.14 4.94
N TRP A 309 19.26 28.30 4.42
CA TRP A 309 19.52 26.88 4.23
C TRP A 309 20.62 26.64 3.20
N ARG A 310 20.54 27.37 2.10
CA ARG A 310 21.58 27.35 1.08
C ARG A 310 22.88 27.90 1.68
N ASP A 311 22.83 28.98 2.44
CA ASP A 311 24.02 29.62 3.00
C ASP A 311 24.57 28.89 4.27
N GLU A 312 24.11 27.65 4.51
CA GLU A 312 24.61 26.72 5.55
C GLU A 312 24.49 27.23 7.01
N LEU A 313 23.54 28.13 7.27
CA LEU A 313 23.29 28.65 8.62
C LEU A 313 22.55 27.62 9.49
N SER A 314 22.89 27.54 10.77
CA SER A 314 22.22 26.62 11.71
C SER A 314 20.93 27.20 12.31
N THR A 315 20.91 28.50 12.56
CA THR A 315 19.79 29.23 13.17
C THR A 315 19.61 30.58 12.53
N ILE A 316 18.37 31.03 12.40
CA ILE A 316 18.04 32.41 12.01
C ILE A 316 16.85 32.95 12.79
N THR A 317 16.75 34.27 12.81
CA THR A 317 15.59 34.98 13.33
C THR A 317 14.43 34.92 12.35
N VAL A 318 13.28 34.50 12.85
CA VAL A 318 12.00 34.51 12.14
C VAL A 318 11.03 35.38 12.91
N TYR A 319 10.31 36.24 12.21
CA TYR A 319 9.21 36.96 12.84
C TYR A 319 7.87 36.38 12.42
N TYR A 320 6.85 36.60 13.25
CA TYR A 320 5.47 36.46 12.86
C TYR A 320 4.63 37.69 13.18
N VAL A 321 3.57 37.86 12.40
CA VAL A 321 2.61 38.97 12.50
C VAL A 321 1.19 38.51 12.25
N ALA A 322 0.24 39.32 12.69
CA ALA A 322 -1.17 39.12 12.44
C ALA A 322 -1.56 39.56 11.00
N PRO A 323 -2.69 39.05 10.46
CA PRO A 323 -3.14 39.36 9.10
C PRO A 323 -3.35 40.85 8.81
N ASP A 324 -3.87 41.60 9.77
CA ASP A 324 -4.13 43.05 9.68
C ASP A 324 -2.85 43.89 9.55
N GLN A 325 -1.70 43.31 9.90
CA GLN A 325 -0.39 43.93 9.75
C GLN A 325 0.17 43.81 8.33
N ILE A 326 -0.46 43.03 7.45
CA ILE A 326 0.02 42.79 6.08
C ILE A 326 -0.62 43.76 5.09
N SER A 327 0.20 44.41 4.28
CA SER A 327 -0.24 45.31 3.23
C SER A 327 0.44 45.01 1.90
N PHE A 328 -0.33 45.02 0.81
CA PHE A 328 0.19 44.89 -0.55
C PHE A 328 0.36 46.23 -1.27
N LYS A 329 0.12 47.34 -0.58
CA LYS A 329 0.28 48.69 -1.12
C LYS A 329 1.59 49.28 -0.63
N PRO A 330 2.50 49.70 -1.53
CA PRO A 330 3.71 50.40 -1.11
C PRO A 330 3.38 51.73 -0.42
N PRO A 331 4.23 52.21 0.50
CA PRO A 331 4.17 53.60 0.94
C PRO A 331 4.37 54.55 -0.26
N PRO A 332 3.87 55.80 -0.17
CA PRO A 332 4.09 56.79 -1.22
C PRO A 332 5.57 56.89 -1.61
N GLY A 333 5.84 56.93 -2.92
CA GLY A 333 7.20 57.06 -3.48
C GLY A 333 8.05 55.78 -3.52
N HIS A 334 7.53 54.63 -3.04
CA HIS A 334 8.29 53.38 -3.01
C HIS A 334 7.72 52.33 -3.99
N TYR A 335 8.60 51.48 -4.53
CA TYR A 335 8.20 50.34 -5.37
C TYR A 335 8.18 49.05 -4.55
N LEU A 336 7.10 48.27 -4.67
CA LEU A 336 7.01 46.94 -4.07
C LEU A 336 7.45 45.89 -5.10
N PRO A 337 8.55 45.15 -4.87
CA PRO A 337 9.01 44.13 -5.80
C PRO A 337 7.98 43.01 -5.98
N ARG A 338 8.03 42.35 -7.14
CA ARG A 338 7.14 41.21 -7.45
C ARG A 338 7.31 40.12 -6.39
N GLY A 339 6.23 39.79 -5.68
CA GLY A 339 6.26 38.84 -4.58
C GLY A 339 6.42 39.46 -3.18
N GLY A 340 6.57 40.78 -3.10
CA GLY A 340 6.70 41.52 -1.84
C GLY A 340 5.35 41.84 -1.20
N PHE A 341 5.39 42.02 0.11
CA PHE A 341 4.33 42.58 0.95
C PHE A 341 5.00 43.39 2.07
N ILE A 342 4.23 44.28 2.69
CA ILE A 342 4.68 45.16 3.75
C ILE A 342 4.07 44.71 5.06
N VAL A 343 4.90 44.73 6.10
CA VAL A 343 4.51 44.42 7.47
C VAL A 343 4.48 45.73 8.26
N LYS A 344 3.33 46.05 8.85
CA LYS A 344 3.10 47.24 9.67
C LYS A 344 3.11 46.89 11.16
N GLY A 345 3.53 47.84 12.00
CA GLY A 345 3.51 47.68 13.46
C GLY A 345 4.57 46.71 13.99
N ALA A 346 4.36 46.26 15.23
CA ALA A 346 5.31 45.44 15.96
C ALA A 346 5.39 43.99 15.42
N ARG A 347 6.59 43.41 15.45
CA ARG A 347 6.85 42.02 15.06
C ARG A 347 7.16 41.20 16.30
N THR A 348 6.70 39.95 16.33
CA THR A 348 7.14 39.00 17.35
C THR A 348 8.21 38.10 16.77
N TYR A 349 9.32 37.92 17.49
CA TYR A 349 10.51 37.25 17.00
C TYR A 349 10.73 35.90 17.68
N LEU A 350 11.16 34.92 16.88
CA LEU A 350 11.53 33.58 17.32
C LEU A 350 12.89 33.21 16.71
N GLN A 351 13.70 32.49 17.49
CA GLN A 351 14.89 31.82 16.96
C GLN A 351 14.49 30.47 16.40
N ALA A 352 14.80 30.23 15.13
CA ALA A 352 14.43 29.02 14.41
C ALA A 352 15.68 28.27 13.95
N ARG A 353 15.75 26.98 14.31
CA ARG A 353 16.78 26.07 13.77
C ARG A 353 16.43 25.68 12.35
N LEU A 354 17.42 25.65 11.48
CA LEU A 354 17.25 25.15 10.12
C LEU A 354 17.32 23.63 10.14
N GLU A 355 16.21 23.01 10.50
CA GLU A 355 16.05 21.56 10.47
C GLU A 355 14.69 21.22 9.85
N LEU A 356 14.67 20.14 9.09
CA LEU A 356 13.45 19.52 8.60
C LEU A 356 13.52 18.03 8.90
N ALA A 357 12.37 17.36 8.85
CA ALA A 357 12.32 15.92 8.83
C ALA A 357 11.42 15.45 7.69
N ILE A 358 11.71 14.25 7.21
CA ILE A 358 10.86 13.49 6.29
C ILE A 358 10.60 12.16 6.98
N GLY A 359 9.35 11.75 7.09
CA GLY A 359 8.94 10.56 7.82
C GLY A 359 7.92 9.71 7.09
N ALA A 360 7.85 8.44 7.48
CA ALA A 360 6.85 7.49 7.03
C ALA A 360 5.76 7.36 8.10
N ALA A 361 4.53 7.73 7.74
CA ALA A 361 3.35 7.55 8.57
C ALA A 361 2.94 6.07 8.68
N GLY A 362 2.00 5.76 9.58
CA GLY A 362 1.55 4.38 9.83
C GLY A 362 0.94 3.66 8.62
N ASP A 363 0.45 4.41 7.65
CA ASP A 363 -0.10 3.93 6.36
C ASP A 363 0.93 3.95 5.21
N LEU A 364 2.22 4.14 5.52
CA LEU A 364 3.33 4.32 4.58
C LEU A 364 3.29 5.64 3.77
N GLY A 365 2.41 6.58 4.12
CA GLY A 365 2.43 7.92 3.54
C GLY A 365 3.67 8.72 3.96
N ILE A 366 4.21 9.53 3.04
CA ILE A 366 5.28 10.46 3.38
C ILE A 366 4.69 11.71 4.05
N VAL A 367 5.24 12.05 5.21
CA VAL A 367 5.01 13.31 5.92
C VAL A 367 6.33 14.07 5.99
N TYR A 368 6.28 15.40 5.94
CA TYR A 368 7.47 16.24 6.03
C TYR A 368 7.15 17.54 6.75
N GLY A 369 8.18 18.21 7.25
CA GLY A 369 8.04 19.45 7.99
C GLY A 369 9.09 19.59 9.09
N PRO A 370 8.85 20.47 10.08
CA PRO A 370 9.63 20.55 11.31
C PRO A 370 9.77 19.18 12.00
N PRO A 371 10.93 18.82 12.57
CA PRO A 371 11.13 17.50 13.17
C PRO A 371 10.10 17.08 14.21
N ASP A 372 9.66 17.98 15.09
CA ASP A 372 8.68 17.67 16.13
C ASP A 372 7.28 17.40 15.55
N ALA A 373 6.88 18.18 14.53
CA ALA A 373 5.63 17.99 13.80
C ALA A 373 5.58 16.64 13.06
N VAL A 374 6.72 16.22 12.48
CA VAL A 374 6.85 14.93 11.80
C VAL A 374 6.88 13.78 12.80
N LYS A 375 7.60 13.94 13.92
CA LYS A 375 7.68 12.96 15.01
C LYS A 375 6.30 12.59 15.55
N ALA A 376 5.40 13.55 15.65
CA ALA A 376 4.03 13.32 16.11
C ALA A 376 3.17 12.43 15.18
N ARG A 377 3.59 12.18 13.93
CA ARG A 377 2.79 11.46 12.91
C ARG A 377 3.51 10.33 12.20
N ALA A 378 4.83 10.28 12.27
CA ALA A 378 5.65 9.30 11.59
C ALA A 378 6.07 8.18 12.54
N LYS A 379 6.09 6.94 12.07
CA LYS A 379 6.69 5.81 12.79
C LYS A 379 8.22 5.82 12.68
N ARG A 380 8.73 6.35 11.58
CA ARG A 380 10.17 6.53 11.30
C ARG A 380 10.37 7.88 10.64
N LEU A 381 11.46 8.56 10.97
CA LEU A 381 11.78 9.86 10.39
C LEU A 381 13.28 10.00 10.11
N VAL A 382 13.63 10.84 9.16
CA VAL A 382 15.01 11.23 8.88
C VAL A 382 15.09 12.74 9.01
N LYS A 383 15.97 13.22 9.88
CA LYS A 383 16.20 14.64 10.09
C LYS A 383 17.24 15.14 9.08
N LEU A 384 16.99 16.32 8.55
CA LEU A 384 17.79 17.03 7.58
C LEU A 384 18.18 18.40 8.12
N ALA A 385 19.37 18.84 7.77
CA ALA A 385 19.88 20.17 8.05
C ALA A 385 20.60 20.73 6.81
N PRO A 386 20.92 22.03 6.80
CA PRO A 386 21.79 22.64 5.80
C PRO A 386 23.11 21.88 5.64
N GLY A 387 23.55 21.76 4.38
CA GLY A 387 24.74 21.01 4.01
C GLY A 387 24.93 20.94 2.49
N ARG A 388 25.95 20.21 2.08
CA ARG A 388 26.47 20.22 0.70
C ARG A 388 26.10 18.99 -0.13
N SER A 389 25.55 17.95 0.47
CA SER A 389 25.10 16.75 -0.25
C SER A 389 23.92 17.10 -1.15
N ARG A 390 23.90 16.56 -2.36
CA ARG A 390 22.83 16.81 -3.33
C ARG A 390 21.52 16.14 -2.92
N ALA A 391 20.39 16.75 -3.25
CA ALA A 391 19.07 16.23 -2.91
C ALA A 391 18.82 14.82 -3.44
N GLU A 392 19.35 14.45 -4.62
CA GLU A 392 19.18 13.09 -5.16
C GLU A 392 19.88 12.04 -4.28
N GLN A 393 21.07 12.35 -3.78
CA GLN A 393 21.83 11.47 -2.89
C GLN A 393 21.16 11.36 -1.52
N LEU A 394 20.68 12.49 -1.01
CA LEU A 394 19.94 12.53 0.25
C LEU A 394 18.61 11.78 0.15
N ALA A 395 17.90 11.90 -0.97
CA ALA A 395 16.65 11.20 -1.19
C ALA A 395 16.84 9.68 -1.21
N GLU A 396 17.89 9.18 -1.85
CA GLU A 396 18.26 7.77 -1.81
C GLU A 396 18.46 7.27 -0.37
N GLU A 397 19.22 8.02 0.42
CA GLU A 397 19.51 7.67 1.81
C GLU A 397 18.27 7.78 2.72
N VAL A 398 17.40 8.78 2.49
CA VAL A 398 16.13 8.93 3.20
C VAL A 398 15.21 7.74 2.91
N VAL A 399 15.08 7.32 1.64
CA VAL A 399 14.29 6.13 1.27
C VAL A 399 14.82 4.89 2.00
N ARG A 400 16.14 4.69 1.98
CA ARG A 400 16.80 3.56 2.64
C ARG A 400 16.51 3.50 4.14
N ARG A 401 16.52 4.64 4.83
CA ARG A 401 16.29 4.74 6.29
C ARG A 401 14.82 4.69 6.68
N LEU A 402 13.91 5.20 5.86
CA LEU A 402 12.47 5.16 6.14
C LEU A 402 11.87 3.77 5.90
N PHE A 403 12.37 3.05 4.89
CA PHE A 403 11.85 1.75 4.48
C PHE A 403 12.92 0.64 4.49
N PRO A 404 13.67 0.41 5.59
CA PRO A 404 14.62 -0.69 5.67
C PRO A 404 13.90 -2.02 5.51
N GLY A 405 14.46 -2.90 4.67
CA GLY A 405 13.90 -4.22 4.37
C GLY A 405 12.75 -4.24 3.36
N PHE A 406 12.35 -3.08 2.80
CA PHE A 406 11.38 -3.02 1.71
C PHE A 406 12.08 -3.02 0.36
N GLU A 407 11.81 -4.03 -0.47
CA GLU A 407 12.17 -4.02 -1.88
C GLU A 407 11.15 -3.20 -2.66
N LEU A 408 11.47 -1.92 -2.88
CA LEU A 408 10.73 -1.06 -3.80
C LEU A 408 11.18 -1.38 -5.23
N ASP A 409 10.21 -1.54 -6.14
CA ASP A 409 10.53 -1.67 -7.56
C ASP A 409 11.29 -0.43 -8.07
N PRO A 410 12.08 -0.55 -9.15
CA PRO A 410 12.94 0.53 -9.62
C PRO A 410 12.20 1.83 -9.96
N ARG A 411 10.94 1.77 -10.41
CA ARG A 411 10.17 2.95 -10.81
C ARG A 411 9.57 3.63 -9.58
N THR A 412 8.97 2.90 -8.66
CA THR A 412 8.47 3.47 -7.39
C THR A 412 9.61 4.08 -6.56
N ARG A 413 10.77 3.41 -6.51
CA ARG A 413 11.97 3.97 -5.87
C ARG A 413 12.40 5.28 -6.54
N ARG A 414 12.33 5.36 -7.88
CA ARG A 414 12.66 6.59 -8.63
C ARG A 414 11.67 7.72 -8.33
N ASP A 415 10.37 7.45 -8.39
CA ASP A 415 9.31 8.44 -8.18
C ASP A 415 9.35 8.96 -6.73
N LEU A 416 9.51 8.07 -5.75
CA LEU A 416 9.67 8.44 -4.34
C LEU A 416 10.91 9.28 -4.09
N LYS A 417 12.05 8.94 -4.72
CA LYS A 417 13.26 9.76 -4.63
C LYS A 417 13.08 11.13 -5.26
N SER A 418 12.41 11.22 -6.40
CA SER A 418 12.11 12.50 -7.05
C SER A 418 11.26 13.37 -6.13
N PHE A 419 10.18 12.80 -5.57
CA PHE A 419 9.32 13.49 -4.62
C PHE A 419 10.09 13.97 -3.38
N ILE A 420 10.87 13.09 -2.75
CA ILE A 420 11.67 13.44 -1.57
C ILE A 420 12.70 14.53 -1.91
N ALA A 421 13.35 14.45 -3.07
CA ALA A 421 14.31 15.45 -3.52
C ALA A 421 13.68 16.85 -3.67
N GLU A 422 12.44 16.93 -4.17
CA GLU A 422 11.69 18.19 -4.26
C GLU A 422 11.36 18.82 -2.89
N LEU A 423 11.25 17.99 -1.84
CA LEU A 423 11.02 18.47 -0.48
C LEU A 423 12.30 19.07 0.13
N ILE A 424 13.49 18.70 -0.35
CA ILE A 424 14.77 19.17 0.19
C ILE A 424 15.01 20.62 -0.25
N PRO A 425 15.13 21.58 0.70
CA PRO A 425 15.32 22.98 0.34
C PRO A 425 16.59 23.20 -0.50
N TYR A 426 16.46 23.98 -1.57
CA TYR A 426 17.57 24.35 -2.45
C TYR A 426 18.35 23.16 -3.05
N GLY A 427 17.74 21.97 -3.10
CA GLY A 427 18.35 20.79 -3.72
C GLY A 427 19.61 20.28 -3.01
N ARG A 428 19.85 20.68 -1.76
CA ARG A 428 21.04 20.27 -0.99
C ARG A 428 20.79 20.22 0.51
N GLY A 429 21.62 19.49 1.24
CA GLY A 429 21.53 19.38 2.70
C GLY A 429 22.52 18.38 3.28
N ARG A 430 22.25 17.93 4.50
CA ARG A 430 22.88 16.78 5.15
C ARG A 430 21.87 16.07 6.05
N ILE A 431 22.06 14.79 6.27
CA ILE A 431 21.28 14.02 7.25
C ILE A 431 21.91 14.18 8.63
N LEU A 432 21.08 14.42 9.65
CA LEU A 432 21.53 14.45 11.04
C LEU A 432 21.53 13.03 11.65
N PRO A 433 22.53 12.67 12.47
CA PRO A 433 22.53 11.41 13.20
C PRO A 433 21.40 11.36 14.25
N GLY A 434 20.80 10.19 14.46
CA GLY A 434 19.84 9.96 15.55
C GLY A 434 18.33 10.12 15.24
N GLY A 435 17.88 9.82 14.02
CA GLY A 435 16.45 9.80 13.64
C GLY A 435 15.85 8.41 13.38
N GLU A 436 16.68 7.36 13.36
CA GLU A 436 16.31 6.01 12.91
C GLU A 436 15.55 5.24 14.01
N GLY A 437 14.29 5.60 14.24
CA GLY A 437 13.38 4.91 15.17
C GLY A 437 12.89 5.82 16.30
N ILE A 438 11.57 5.86 16.48
CA ILE A 438 10.91 6.32 17.71
C ILE A 438 10.53 5.08 18.50
#